data_AF-A0A7W0LK85-F1
#
_entry.id   AF-A0A7W0LK85-F1
#
_cell.length_a   1.000
_cell.length_b   1.000
_cell.length_c   1.000
_cell.angle_alpha   90.00
_cell.angle_beta   90.00
_cell.angle_gamma   90.00
#
_symmetry.space_group_name_H-M   'P 1'
#
loop_
_entity.id
_entity.type
_entity.pdbx_description
1 polymer ?
#
loop_
_entity_poly.entity_id
_entity_poly.type
_entity_poly.pdbx_seq_one_letter_code
_entity_poly.pdbx_strand_id
1 'polypeptide(L)'
;SGPSGRQRALARAALGGGAAAVIGSHPHVLQPTVRRGRRVVAYSLGNFVWSAGSGLTSRTGILRLRLSTRGVEGVGFLAARISGTRPALLGRRAR
;
A
#
# COMPACT_ATOMS: atom_id res chain seq x y z
N SER A 1 4.73 12.31 2.26
CA SER A 1 6.10 12.14 1.76
C SER A 1 6.10 11.12 0.63
N GLY A 2 6.98 11.28 -0.36
CA GLY A 2 7.15 10.31 -1.45
C GLY A 2 8.16 9.21 -1.09
N PRO A 3 8.27 8.15 -1.91
CA PRO A 3 9.23 7.07 -1.67
C PRO A 3 10.69 7.54 -1.85
N SER A 4 11.59 7.00 -1.03
CA SER A 4 13.03 7.30 -1.08
C SER A 4 13.70 6.70 -2.33
N GLY A 5 14.89 7.19 -2.66
CA GLY A 5 15.71 6.62 -3.75
C GLY A 5 15.98 5.13 -3.55
N ARG A 6 16.27 4.71 -2.31
CA ARG A 6 16.47 3.30 -1.93
C ARG A 6 15.22 2.46 -2.14
N GLN A 7 14.03 2.94 -1.75
CA GLN A 7 12.76 2.24 -1.98
C GLN A 7 12.50 2.06 -3.49
N ARG A 8 12.76 3.08 -4.30
CA ARG A 8 12.62 3.00 -5.77
C ARG A 8 13.62 2.03 -6.38
N ALA A 9 14.88 2.02 -5.92
CA ALA A 9 15.90 1.09 -6.40
C ALA A 9 15.54 -0.36 -6.07
N LEU A 10 15.14 -0.65 -4.83
CA LEU A 10 14.68 -1.98 -4.42
C LEU A 10 13.45 -2.44 -5.22
N ALA A 11 12.47 -1.57 -5.42
CA ALA A 11 11.30 -1.89 -6.24
C ALA A 11 11.70 -2.22 -7.68
N ARG A 12 12.60 -1.44 -8.30
CA ARG A 12 13.11 -1.77 -9.64
C ARG A 12 13.83 -3.10 -9.68
N ALA A 13 14.70 -3.38 -8.71
CA ALA A 13 15.43 -4.64 -8.63
C ALA A 13 14.48 -5.84 -8.50
N ALA A 14 13.50 -5.77 -7.60
CA ALA A 14 12.50 -6.82 -7.43
C ALA A 14 11.65 -7.04 -8.68
N LEU A 15 11.20 -5.96 -9.35
CA LEU A 15 10.48 -6.07 -10.62
C LEU A 15 11.36 -6.64 -11.75
N GLY A 16 12.66 -6.31 -11.76
CA GLY A 16 13.65 -6.88 -12.68
C GLY A 16 13.86 -8.38 -12.47
N GLY A 17 13.83 -8.82 -11.20
CA GLY A 17 13.86 -10.23 -10.81
C GLY A 17 12.55 -10.99 -11.03
N GLY A 18 11.55 -10.39 -11.71
CA GLY A 18 10.31 -11.07 -12.09
C GLY A 18 9.14 -10.88 -11.12
N ALA A 19 9.27 -10.08 -10.07
CA ALA A 19 8.16 -9.83 -9.16
C ALA A 19 6.97 -9.18 -9.90
N ALA A 20 5.77 -9.73 -9.71
CA ALA A 20 4.52 -9.14 -10.19
C ALA A 20 4.06 -7.98 -9.30
N ALA A 21 4.36 -8.03 -8.00
CA ALA A 21 4.04 -6.97 -7.05
C ALA A 21 5.16 -6.79 -6.03
N VAL A 22 5.39 -5.54 -5.62
CA VAL A 22 6.29 -5.17 -4.52
C VAL A 22 5.49 -4.39 -3.49
N ILE A 23 5.50 -4.83 -2.22
CA ILE A 23 4.75 -4.20 -1.13
C ILE A 23 5.74 -3.84 -0.01
N GLY A 24 5.87 -2.54 0.27
CA GLY A 24 6.67 -2.00 1.37
C GLY A 24 5.80 -1.56 2.56
N SER A 25 6.46 -1.37 3.71
CA SER A 25 5.81 -1.03 4.99
C SER A 25 6.40 0.18 5.72
N HIS A 26 7.67 0.52 5.47
CA HIS A 26 8.31 1.73 5.99
C HIS A 26 8.11 2.87 4.98
N PRO A 27 7.81 4.12 5.39
CA PRO A 27 8.08 4.72 6.69
C PRO A 27 6.86 4.91 7.62
N HIS A 28 6.01 3.89 7.79
CA HIS A 28 4.81 3.95 8.65
C HIS A 28 3.75 4.99 8.23
N VAL A 29 4.00 5.71 7.15
CA VAL A 29 3.01 6.57 6.49
C VAL A 29 2.61 5.95 5.15
N LEU A 30 1.36 6.14 4.77
CA LEU A 30 0.85 5.70 3.48
C LEU A 30 1.60 6.44 2.37
N GLN A 31 2.19 5.68 1.44
CA GLN A 31 2.86 6.19 0.25
C GLN A 31 2.13 5.71 -1.02
N PRO A 32 2.40 6.32 -2.19
CA PRO A 32 1.71 5.97 -3.43
C PRO A 32 1.85 4.49 -3.79
N THR A 33 0.77 3.95 -4.38
CA THR A 33 0.80 2.70 -5.13
C THR A 33 0.87 3.02 -6.62
N VAL A 34 1.84 2.45 -7.33
CA VAL A 34 2.09 2.67 -8.74
C VAL A 34 1.87 1.38 -9.51
N ARG A 35 1.12 1.43 -10.61
CA ARG A 35 0.94 0.30 -11.53
C ARG A 35 1.62 0.62 -12.86
N ARG A 36 2.31 -0.38 -13.44
CA ARG A 36 2.86 -0.35 -14.80
C ARG A 36 2.54 -1.67 -15.48
N GLY A 37 1.55 -1.68 -16.37
CA GLY A 37 1.03 -2.90 -16.98
C GLY A 37 0.49 -3.88 -15.94
N ARG A 38 1.05 -5.09 -15.91
CA ARG A 38 0.70 -6.16 -14.96
C ARG A 38 1.59 -6.18 -13.70
N ARG A 39 2.36 -5.12 -13.45
CA ARG A 39 3.22 -4.97 -12.29
C ARG A 39 2.74 -3.85 -11.37
N VAL A 40 2.85 -4.05 -10.05
CA VAL A 40 2.43 -3.09 -9.03
C VAL A 40 3.53 -2.86 -8.00
N VAL A 41 3.69 -1.62 -7.55
CA VAL A 41 4.54 -1.27 -6.42
C VAL A 41 3.72 -0.42 -5.44
N ALA A 42 3.46 -0.95 -4.25
CA ALA A 42 2.98 -0.18 -3.12
C ALA A 42 4.17 0.14 -2.21
N TYR A 43 4.64 1.39 -2.22
CA TYR A 43 5.90 1.74 -1.55
C TYR A 43 5.83 1.69 -0.02
N SER A 44 4.67 2.02 0.54
CA SER A 44 4.33 1.87 1.95
C SER A 44 2.83 1.86 2.11
N LEU A 45 2.28 0.85 2.78
CA LEU A 45 0.86 0.83 3.19
C LEU A 45 0.60 1.61 4.48
N GLY A 46 1.65 2.11 5.13
CA GLY A 46 1.57 2.72 6.45
C GLY A 46 1.25 1.69 7.54
N ASN A 47 0.70 2.19 8.64
CA ASN A 47 0.25 1.36 9.76
C ASN A 47 -1.16 0.79 9.48
N PHE A 48 -1.64 -0.20 10.25
CA PHE A 48 -3.05 -0.66 10.19
C PHE A 48 -3.67 -0.79 11.59
N VAL A 49 -3.15 -1.71 12.42
CA VAL A 49 -3.42 -1.74 13.87
C VAL A 49 -2.21 -1.14 14.56
N TRP A 50 -2.34 0.10 15.03
CA TRP A 50 -1.24 0.87 15.63
C TRP A 50 -1.83 1.92 16.54
N SER A 51 -1.17 2.25 17.65
CA SER A 51 -1.55 3.40 18.49
C SER A 51 -1.15 4.70 17.80
N ALA A 52 -1.77 4.98 16.66
CA ALA A 52 -1.45 6.13 15.84
C ALA A 52 -2.08 7.36 16.49
N GLY A 53 -1.27 8.39 16.70
CA GLY A 53 -1.78 9.73 16.93
C GLY A 53 -2.50 10.29 15.68
N SER A 54 -2.87 11.56 15.72
CA SER A 54 -3.42 12.24 14.55
C SER A 54 -2.33 12.45 13.46
N GLY A 55 -2.75 12.66 12.21
CA GLY A 55 -1.84 13.02 11.11
C GLY A 55 -1.58 11.90 10.09
N LEU A 56 -0.43 11.92 9.43
CA LEU A 56 -0.13 11.06 8.27
C LEU A 56 -0.04 9.56 8.63
N THR A 57 0.39 9.23 9.84
CA THR A 57 0.51 7.84 10.34
C THR A 57 -0.84 7.21 10.66
N SER A 58 -1.92 8.01 10.78
CA SER A 58 -3.30 7.53 10.93
C SER A 58 -3.96 7.16 9.60
N ARG A 59 -3.40 7.59 8.46
CA ARG A 59 -3.91 7.26 7.12
C ARG A 59 -3.46 5.85 6.77
N THR A 60 -4.41 4.99 6.41
CA THR A 60 -4.16 3.58 6.13
C THR A 60 -5.12 3.05 5.06
N GLY A 61 -5.08 1.75 4.79
CA GLY A 61 -6.04 1.04 3.95
C GLY A 61 -5.62 -0.39 3.68
N ILE A 62 -6.49 -1.09 2.96
CA ILE A 62 -6.28 -2.46 2.52
C ILE A 62 -6.00 -2.43 1.01
N LEU A 63 -4.80 -2.83 0.62
CA LEU A 63 -4.47 -3.09 -0.78
C LEU A 63 -5.06 -4.45 -1.20
N ARG A 64 -5.90 -4.45 -2.22
CA ARG A 64 -6.44 -5.65 -2.85
C ARG A 64 -5.80 -5.85 -4.20
N LEU A 65 -5.13 -6.99 -4.38
CA LEU A 65 -4.55 -7.39 -5.66
C LEU A 65 -5.29 -8.63 -6.18
N ARG A 66 -5.59 -8.65 -7.47
CA ARG A 66 -6.05 -9.84 -8.18
C ARG A 66 -4.92 -10.32 -9.07
N LEU A 67 -4.43 -11.52 -8.81
CA LEU A 67 -3.25 -12.11 -9.44
C LEU A 67 -3.63 -13.22 -10.42
N SER A 68 -2.77 -13.43 -11.41
CA SER A 68 -2.80 -14.57 -12.34
C SER A 68 -1.36 -14.96 -12.67
N THR A 69 -1.17 -16.03 -13.46
CA THR A 69 0.15 -16.39 -14.01
C THR A 69 0.76 -15.30 -14.90
N ARG A 70 -0.04 -14.35 -15.39
CA ARG A 70 0.43 -13.20 -16.19
C ARG A 70 0.84 -11.99 -15.34
N GLY A 71 0.64 -12.05 -14.02
CA GLY A 71 0.89 -10.95 -13.07
C GLY A 71 -0.40 -10.34 -12.51
N VAL A 72 -0.33 -9.05 -12.11
CA VAL A 72 -1.44 -8.34 -11.49
C VAL A 72 -2.48 -7.92 -12.53
N GLU A 73 -3.69 -8.47 -12.40
CA GLU A 73 -4.80 -8.18 -13.29
C GLU A 73 -5.75 -7.12 -12.72
N GLY A 74 -5.89 -7.07 -11.40
CA GLY A 74 -6.74 -6.09 -10.69
C GLY A 74 -6.02 -5.45 -9.51
N VAL A 75 -6.31 -4.17 -9.28
CA VAL A 75 -5.81 -3.40 -8.14
C VAL A 75 -6.98 -2.62 -7.56
N GLY A 76 -7.19 -2.74 -6.25
CA GLY A 76 -8.13 -1.92 -5.50
C GLY A 76 -7.50 -1.48 -4.19
N PHE A 77 -7.95 -0.35 -3.66
CA PHE A 77 -7.50 0.15 -2.36
C PHE A 77 -8.71 0.55 -1.54
N LEU A 78 -8.92 -0.13 -0.41
CA LEU A 78 -9.97 0.22 0.55
C LEU A 78 -9.35 1.16 1.57
N ALA A 79 -9.59 2.46 1.40
CA ALA A 79 -9.06 3.46 2.32
C ALA A 79 -9.60 3.23 3.74
N ALA A 80 -8.75 3.47 4.74
CA ALA A 80 -9.12 3.42 6.14
C ALA A 80 -8.40 4.52 6.93
N ARG A 81 -8.90 4.77 8.14
CA ARG A 81 -8.26 5.65 9.10
C ARG A 81 -8.14 4.96 10.44
N ILE A 82 -7.00 5.12 11.09
CA ILE A 82 -6.77 4.65 12.45
C ILE A 82 -7.30 5.71 13.42
N SER A 83 -8.10 5.28 14.39
CA SER A 83 -8.50 6.07 15.55
C SER A 83 -8.15 5.28 16.81
N GLY A 84 -7.27 5.83 17.66
CA GLY A 84 -6.63 5.06 18.73
C GLY A 84 -5.83 3.90 18.13
N THR A 85 -6.24 2.66 18.41
CA THR A 85 -5.63 1.44 17.86
C THR A 85 -6.47 0.78 16.76
N ARG A 86 -7.62 1.36 16.40
CA ARG A 86 -8.63 0.72 15.56
C ARG A 86 -8.64 1.31 14.15
N PRO A 87 -8.41 0.52 13.09
CA PRO A 87 -8.66 0.93 11.72
C PRO A 87 -10.16 0.90 11.40
N ALA A 88 -10.66 1.94 10.76
CA ALA A 88 -12.02 2.04 10.24
C ALA A 88 -12.00 2.35 8.75
N LEU A 89 -12.72 1.57 7.95
CA LEU A 89 -12.84 1.80 6.50
C LEU A 89 -13.52 3.14 6.22
N LEU A 90 -12.93 3.92 5.33
CA LEU A 90 -13.50 5.14 4.79
C LEU A 90 -14.35 4.76 3.58
N GLY A 91 -15.68 4.68 3.75
CA GLY A 91 -16.60 4.56 2.60
C GLY A 91 -17.45 3.30 2.47
N ARG A 92 -17.67 2.52 3.53
CA ARG A 92 -18.89 1.70 3.59
C ARG A 92 -19.94 2.44 4.41
N ARG A 93 -20.98 2.98 3.76
CA ARG A 93 -22.27 3.07 4.46
C ARG A 93 -22.58 1.64 4.92
N ALA A 94 -22.84 1.47 6.21
CA ALA A 94 -23.50 0.26 6.68
C ALA A 94 -24.77 0.10 5.84
N ARG A 95 -24.92 -1.06 5.19
CA ARG A 95 -26.26 -1.56 4.90
C ARG A 95 -26.72 -2.27 6.16
#